data_AF-X5GJ31-F1
#
_entry.id   AF-X5GJ31-F1
#
_cell.length_a   1.000
_cell.length_b   1.000
_cell.length_c   1.000
_cell.angle_alpha   90.00
_cell.angle_beta   90.00
_cell.angle_gamma   90.00
#
_symmetry.space_group_name_H-M   'P 1'
#
loop_
_entity.id
_entity.type
_entity.pdbx_description
1 polymer ?
#
loop_
_entity_poly.entity_id
_entity_poly.type
_entity_poly.pdbx_seq_one_letter_code
_entity_poly.pdbx_strand_id
1 'polypeptide(L)'
;MQFLHNLQFLIKRNKKLIGKDILGNSYYITIANGIEKRWVIYNGKADPTKVPALWHMWLHYTDNQVPKSPKNLHFPNLTGTRYAYHPNKIFCPYNTR
;
A
#
# COMPACT_ATOMS: atom_id res chain seq x y z
N MET A 1 -37.43 -0.70 4.47
CA MET A 1 -35.98 -0.68 4.78
C MET A 1 -35.24 -1.93 4.23
N GLN A 2 -35.62 -2.51 3.08
CA GLN A 2 -34.88 -3.62 2.43
C GLN A 2 -33.96 -3.15 1.28
N PHE A 3 -34.19 -1.98 0.69
CA PHE A 3 -33.51 -1.55 -0.55
C PHE A 3 -32.04 -1.15 -0.36
N LEU A 4 -31.66 -0.64 0.82
CA LEU A 4 -30.28 -0.20 1.08
C LEU A 4 -29.33 -1.37 1.40
N HIS A 5 -29.83 -2.47 1.95
CA HIS A 5 -29.01 -3.65 2.27
C HIS A 5 -28.51 -4.37 1.01
N ASN A 6 -29.32 -4.44 -0.04
CA ASN A 6 -28.97 -5.12 -1.30
C ASN A 6 -27.93 -4.35 -2.12
N LEU A 7 -27.94 -3.01 -2.05
CA LEU A 7 -26.98 -2.16 -2.78
C LEU A 7 -25.56 -2.29 -2.18
N GLN A 8 -25.44 -2.30 -0.84
CA GLN A 8 -24.17 -2.53 -0.17
C GLN A 8 -23.60 -3.94 -0.45
N PHE A 9 -24.47 -4.94 -0.64
CA PHE A 9 -24.07 -6.32 -0.94
C PHE A 9 -23.50 -6.47 -2.36
N LEU A 10 -24.08 -5.77 -3.35
CA LEU A 10 -23.61 -5.76 -4.74
C LEU A 10 -22.22 -5.10 -4.88
N ILE A 11 -21.99 -3.98 -4.18
CA ILE A 11 -20.69 -3.28 -4.17
C ILE A 11 -19.59 -4.17 -3.57
N LYS A 12 -19.94 -5.03 -2.62
CA LYS A 12 -19.00 -5.96 -1.96
C LYS A 12 -18.58 -7.14 -2.85
N ARG A 13 -19.35 -7.47 -3.88
CA ARG A 13 -19.20 -8.70 -4.68
C ARG A 13 -18.18 -8.62 -5.83
N ASN A 14 -17.84 -7.41 -6.29
CA ASN A 14 -17.02 -7.25 -7.50
C ASN A 14 -15.51 -7.15 -7.23
N LYS A 15 -15.06 -7.30 -5.99
CA LYS A 15 -13.63 -7.26 -5.63
C LYS A 15 -13.07 -8.64 -5.30
N LYS A 16 -12.01 -9.01 -6.01
CA LYS A 16 -11.21 -10.22 -5.77
C LYS A 16 -9.99 -9.84 -4.94
N LEU A 17 -9.84 -10.43 -3.76
CA LEU A 17 -8.61 -10.31 -2.96
C LEU A 17 -7.50 -11.11 -3.65
N ILE A 18 -6.37 -10.46 -3.90
CA ILE A 18 -5.20 -11.05 -4.57
C ILE A 18 -4.15 -11.49 -3.55
N GLY A 19 -3.93 -10.68 -2.53
CA GLY A 19 -2.97 -11.01 -1.48
C GLY A 19 -2.87 -9.92 -0.43
N LYS A 20 -1.99 -10.18 0.54
CA LYS A 20 -1.61 -9.24 1.59
C LYS A 20 -0.10 -9.13 1.62
N ASP A 21 0.42 -7.96 1.93
CA ASP A 21 1.83 -7.80 2.24
C ASP A 21 2.13 -8.04 3.74
N ILE A 22 3.41 -7.97 4.09
CA ILE A 22 3.87 -8.15 5.47
C ILE A 22 3.48 -6.99 6.41
N LEU A 23 3.15 -5.83 5.84
CA LEU A 23 2.68 -4.66 6.58
C LEU A 23 1.17 -4.72 6.85
N GLY A 24 0.47 -5.71 6.28
CA GLY A 24 -0.96 -5.94 6.41
C GLY A 24 -1.82 -5.22 5.37
N ASN A 25 -1.21 -4.54 4.39
CA ASN A 25 -1.95 -3.95 3.27
C ASN A 25 -2.56 -5.07 2.42
N SER A 26 -3.81 -4.89 2.01
CA SER A 26 -4.57 -5.88 1.24
C SER A 26 -4.79 -5.38 -0.18
N TYR A 27 -4.50 -6.24 -1.17
CA TYR A 27 -4.52 -5.89 -2.59
C TYR A 27 -5.69 -6.56 -3.30
N TYR A 28 -6.40 -5.78 -4.13
CA TYR A 28 -7.63 -6.21 -4.78
C TYR A 28 -7.60 -5.93 -6.28
N ILE A 29 -8.31 -6.79 -7.00
CA ILE A 29 -8.71 -6.57 -8.40
C ILE A 29 -10.22 -6.41 -8.44
N THR A 30 -10.69 -5.46 -9.22
CA THR A 30 -12.10 -5.27 -9.57
C THR A 30 -12.24 -5.08 -11.06
N ILE A 31 -13.28 -5.65 -11.68
CA ILE A 31 -13.62 -5.36 -13.08
C ILE A 31 -14.64 -4.22 -13.08
N ALA A 32 -14.28 -3.10 -13.70
CA ALA A 32 -15.15 -1.94 -13.86
C ALA A 32 -15.21 -1.58 -15.35
N ASN A 33 -16.41 -1.58 -15.93
CA ASN A 33 -16.64 -1.32 -17.36
C ASN A 33 -15.80 -2.21 -18.30
N GLY A 34 -15.63 -3.49 -17.95
CA GLY A 34 -14.80 -4.44 -18.71
C GLY A 34 -13.29 -4.26 -18.52
N ILE A 35 -12.83 -3.30 -17.71
CA ILE A 35 -11.42 -3.02 -17.47
C ILE A 35 -11.02 -3.48 -16.07
N GLU A 36 -9.88 -4.17 -15.96
CA GLU A 36 -9.28 -4.55 -14.68
C GLU A 36 -8.72 -3.32 -13.96
N LYS A 37 -9.20 -3.06 -12.74
CA LYS A 37 -8.70 -2.02 -11.84
C LYS A 37 -8.05 -2.67 -10.62
N ARG A 38 -6.81 -2.28 -10.33
CA ARG A 38 -6.03 -2.70 -9.15
C ARG A 38 -6.06 -1.60 -8.09
N TRP A 39 -6.21 -1.99 -6.83
CA TRP A 39 -6.21 -1.05 -5.72
C TRP A 39 -5.79 -1.74 -4.42
N VAL A 40 -5.38 -0.92 -3.45
CA VAL A 40 -4.86 -1.35 -2.16
C VAL A 40 -5.72 -0.76 -1.04
N ILE A 41 -5.97 -1.56 -0.01
CA ILE A 41 -6.47 -1.11 1.28
C ILE A 41 -5.29 -1.12 2.24
N TYR A 42 -4.91 0.06 2.72
CA TYR A 42 -3.80 0.23 3.65
C TYR A 42 -4.15 -0.30 5.04
N ASN A 43 -3.16 -0.84 5.73
CA ASN A 43 -3.24 -1.10 7.16
C ASN A 43 -2.95 0.20 7.93
N GLY A 44 -4.00 0.74 8.57
CA GLY A 44 -3.92 2.01 9.31
C GLY A 44 -3.96 3.25 8.39
N LYS A 45 -3.14 4.26 8.69
CA LYS A 45 -3.12 5.53 7.92
C LYS A 45 -2.71 5.27 6.47
N ALA A 46 -3.56 5.68 5.54
CA ALA A 46 -3.31 5.63 4.10
C ALA A 46 -2.07 6.43 3.74
N ASP A 47 -1.08 5.74 3.18
CA ASP A 47 0.20 6.30 2.77
C ASP A 47 0.74 5.47 1.61
N PRO A 48 0.78 6.00 0.38
CA PRO A 48 1.27 5.29 -0.80
C PRO A 48 2.69 4.77 -0.66
N THR A 49 3.51 5.45 0.15
CA THR A 49 4.90 5.06 0.36
C THR A 49 5.05 3.83 1.23
N LYS A 50 3.97 3.29 1.82
CA LYS A 50 4.01 2.02 2.55
C LYS A 50 3.94 0.78 1.65
N VAL A 51 3.65 0.95 0.35
CA VAL A 51 3.53 -0.19 -0.58
C VAL A 51 4.92 -0.76 -0.89
N PRO A 52 5.18 -2.06 -0.67
CA PRO A 52 6.46 -2.68 -1.03
C PRO A 52 6.71 -2.65 -2.54
N ALA A 53 7.99 -2.62 -2.94
CA ALA A 53 8.39 -2.46 -4.34
C ALA A 53 7.71 -3.43 -5.34
N LEU A 54 7.64 -4.73 -5.02
CA LEU A 54 6.99 -5.72 -5.89
C LEU A 54 5.48 -5.48 -6.01
N TRP A 55 4.82 -5.15 -4.90
CA TRP A 55 3.41 -4.79 -4.90
C TRP A 55 3.15 -3.47 -5.63
N HIS A 56 4.10 -2.53 -5.58
CA HIS A 56 4.06 -1.29 -6.35
C HIS A 56 4.11 -1.57 -7.85
N MET A 57 5.05 -2.42 -8.32
CA MET A 57 5.10 -2.85 -9.72
C MET A 57 3.80 -3.49 -10.18
N TRP A 58 3.24 -4.37 -9.34
CA TRP A 58 1.96 -5.02 -9.62
C TRP A 58 0.79 -4.02 -9.70
N LEU A 59 0.71 -3.09 -8.74
CA LEU A 59 -0.36 -2.11 -8.67
C LEU A 59 -0.32 -1.11 -9.85
N HIS A 60 0.87 -0.82 -10.36
CA HIS A 60 1.12 0.09 -11.49
C HIS A 60 1.20 -0.61 -12.86
N TYR A 61 0.75 -1.87 -12.97
CA TYR A 61 0.74 -2.63 -14.23
C TYR A 61 2.11 -2.80 -14.89
N THR A 62 3.20 -2.59 -14.16
CA THR A 62 4.57 -2.79 -14.66
C THR A 62 4.91 -4.28 -14.76
N ASP A 63 4.43 -5.06 -13.80
CA ASP A 63 4.49 -6.52 -13.81
C ASP A 63 3.13 -7.09 -13.40
N ASN A 64 2.69 -8.16 -14.05
CA ASN A 64 1.42 -8.82 -13.74
C ASN A 64 1.58 -9.99 -12.75
N GLN A 65 2.82 -10.36 -12.44
CA GLN A 65 3.09 -11.39 -11.45
C GLN A 65 2.65 -10.93 -10.06
N VAL A 66 1.83 -11.76 -9.40
CA VAL A 66 1.48 -11.53 -8.00
C VAL A 66 2.74 -11.73 -7.15
N PRO A 67 3.14 -10.74 -6.34
CA PRO A 67 4.35 -10.85 -5.54
C PRO A 67 4.29 -12.04 -4.59
N LYS A 68 5.35 -12.85 -4.60
CA LYS A 68 5.59 -13.87 -3.57
C LYS A 68 6.20 -13.21 -2.33
N SER A 69 6.19 -13.92 -1.20
CA SER A 69 6.68 -13.46 0.10
C SER A 69 7.94 -12.57 -0.02
N PRO A 70 7.98 -11.42 0.67
CA PRO A 70 9.01 -10.42 0.43
C PRO A 70 10.40 -10.97 0.77
N LYS A 71 11.39 -10.70 -0.09
CA LYS A 71 12.81 -10.98 0.21
C LYS A 71 13.39 -9.96 1.19
N ASN A 72 12.94 -8.71 1.15
CA ASN A 72 13.46 -7.58 1.95
C ASN A 72 12.35 -6.77 2.62
N LEU A 73 12.67 -6.16 3.77
CA LEU A 73 11.77 -5.26 4.50
C LEU A 73 11.65 -3.90 3.79
N HIS A 74 10.42 -3.42 3.62
CA HIS A 74 10.15 -2.11 3.03
C HIS A 74 10.03 -1.03 4.10
N PHE A 75 10.73 0.11 3.93
CA PHE A 75 10.61 1.28 4.80
C PHE A 75 9.81 2.37 4.11
N PRO A 76 8.77 2.93 4.77
CA PRO A 76 7.99 4.03 4.21
C PRO A 76 8.80 5.34 4.17
N ASN A 77 8.27 6.35 3.49
CA ASN A 77 8.89 7.66 3.45
C ASN A 77 8.82 8.33 4.84
N LEU A 78 9.99 8.76 5.35
CA LEU A 78 10.14 9.36 6.68
C LEU A 78 10.25 10.89 6.64
N THR A 79 10.05 11.54 5.48
CA THR A 79 10.06 13.00 5.35
C THR A 79 9.08 13.65 6.34
N GLY A 80 9.49 14.77 6.94
CA GLY A 80 8.69 15.48 7.95
C GLY A 80 8.64 14.81 9.32
N THR A 81 9.39 13.71 9.53
CA THR A 81 9.56 13.07 10.84
C THR A 81 10.95 13.37 11.42
N ARG A 82 11.16 13.09 12.72
CA ARG A 82 12.48 13.16 13.36
C ARG A 82 13.54 12.24 12.73
N TYR A 83 13.11 11.26 11.95
CA TYR A 83 13.94 10.26 11.27
C TYR A 83 14.17 10.58 9.78
N ALA A 84 13.75 11.77 9.31
CA ALA A 84 13.99 12.18 7.93
C ALA A 84 15.50 12.19 7.61
N TYR A 85 15.83 11.82 6.36
CA TYR A 85 17.20 11.87 5.88
C TYR A 85 17.64 13.32 5.62
N HIS A 86 18.82 13.68 6.14
CA HIS A 86 19.42 15.00 5.96
C HIS A 86 20.90 14.83 5.58
N PRO A 87 21.29 15.09 4.31
CA PRO A 87 22.63 14.77 3.81
C PRO A 87 23.75 15.55 4.51
N ASN A 88 23.48 16.77 4.98
CA ASN A 88 24.47 17.63 5.65
C ASN A 88 24.42 17.55 7.18
N LYS A 89 23.70 16.57 7.75
CA LYS A 89 23.62 16.39 9.19
C LYS A 89 24.90 15.72 9.68
N ILE A 90 25.95 16.53 9.83
CA ILE A 90 27.15 16.12 10.54
C ILE A 90 26.71 15.83 11.97
N PHE A 91 26.88 14.59 12.42
CA PHE A 91 26.73 14.24 13.83
C PHE A 91 27.79 15.03 14.59
N CYS A 92 27.41 16.15 15.23
CA CYS A 92 28.29 16.82 16.18
C CYS A 92 28.19 16.04 17.50
N PRO A 93 29.25 15.32 17.93
CA PRO A 93 29.20 14.50 19.14
C PRO A 93 29.16 15.33 20.43
N TYR A 94 29.36 16.65 20.34
CA TYR A 94 29.31 17.56 21.48
C TYR A 94 28.11 18.49 21.37
N ASN A 95 27.01 18.08 21.99
CA ASN A 95 25.96 19.02 22.36
C ASN A 95 26.47 19.78 23.60
N THR A 96 27.20 20.88 23.39
CA THR A 96 27.51 21.82 24.48
C THR A 96 26.58 23.03 24.40
N ARG A 97 25.67 23.03 25.39
CA ARG A 97 24.77 24.07 25.89
C ARG A 97 23.43 24.25 25.18
#